data_AF-A0AAX3VLE6-F1
#
_entry.id   AF-A0AAX3VLE6-F1
#
_cell.length_a   1.000
_cell.length_b   1.000
_cell.length_c   1.000
_cell.angle_alpha   90.00
_cell.angle_beta   90.00
_cell.angle_gamma   90.00
#
_symmetry.space_group_name_H-M   'P 1'
#
loop_
_entity.id
_entity.type
_entity.pdbx_description
1 polymer ?
#
loop_
_entity_poly.entity_id
_entity_poly.type
_entity_poly.pdbx_seq_one_letter_code
_entity_poly.pdbx_strand_id
1 'polypeptide(L)'
;MPSIEETVARIVDTETWNQRVAQIRLISQNHGSAQYQEIYAAVARELYVPHLAPDFAYVHSMEFYDLPTFQSAYAAARAATAAFADVSEQTLADAILATPRTLLAFRTILGLTGKEFAQSTSLVAEPLEIPAVSQGKIDSIERSGTAVTPQQARLIAKTILAVMDGSLFGDPPGDLHRKQEKYDTERGWEGVHELARDGVPYEALLHQRHYGGAFRQLLDATSTLRGNLLEDAVEELFIENGIPHIRTGSHNQGDIVERFELHVTPAPDFVVYDSSGSLRAILECKLVNDGGTARDKALRFERLRAESLRLGGVPLLAVLAGLGWTRVNDTLGPVVRDTDGRVFTLATLPDMLDVSPFPTLIGTGERGQ
;
A
#
# COMPACT_ATOMS: atom_id res chain seq x y z
N MET A 1 23.04 34.45 -21.58
CA MET A 1 22.32 33.31 -20.96
C MET A 1 22.01 33.71 -19.54
N PRO A 2 20.77 33.51 -19.07
CA PRO A 2 20.41 33.81 -17.68
C PRO A 2 21.25 32.99 -16.70
N SER A 3 21.41 33.48 -15.46
CA SER A 3 21.98 32.67 -14.38
C SER A 3 21.02 31.53 -13.99
N ILE A 4 21.52 30.53 -13.26
CA ILE A 4 20.67 29.45 -12.72
C ILE A 4 19.57 30.06 -11.83
N GLU A 5 19.93 30.98 -10.94
CA GLU A 5 19.02 31.67 -10.03
C GLU A 5 17.93 32.46 -10.79
N GLU A 6 18.31 33.19 -11.84
CA GLU A 6 17.35 33.94 -12.68
C GLU A 6 16.36 33.01 -13.38
N THR A 7 16.83 31.86 -13.87
CA THR A 7 15.96 30.87 -14.53
C THR A 7 15.02 30.21 -13.53
N VAL A 8 15.50 29.84 -12.34
CA VAL A 8 14.66 29.27 -11.28
C VAL A 8 13.58 30.27 -10.87
N ALA A 9 13.94 31.52 -10.58
CA ALA A 9 12.99 32.58 -10.22
C ALA A 9 11.91 32.76 -11.30
N ARG A 10 12.29 32.83 -12.58
CA ARG A 10 11.32 32.93 -13.69
C ARG A 10 10.34 31.77 -13.78
N ILE A 11 10.75 30.56 -13.39
CA ILE A 11 9.88 29.38 -13.37
C ILE A 11 8.98 29.39 -12.13
N VAL A 12 9.52 29.80 -10.98
CA VAL A 12 8.80 29.83 -9.71
C VAL A 12 7.72 30.92 -9.71
N ASP A 13 8.03 32.08 -10.27
CA ASP A 13 7.17 33.27 -10.26
C ASP A 13 6.08 33.25 -11.36
N THR A 14 5.95 32.16 -12.14
CA THR A 14 4.90 32.07 -13.16
C THR A 14 3.50 31.99 -12.53
N GLU A 15 2.54 32.73 -13.11
CA GLU A 15 1.16 32.76 -12.63
C GLU A 15 0.33 31.53 -13.06
N THR A 16 0.70 30.88 -14.16
CA THR A 16 -0.06 29.75 -14.72
C THR A 16 0.83 28.53 -15.02
N TRP A 17 0.23 27.34 -14.97
CA TRP A 17 0.91 26.10 -15.34
C TRP A 17 1.45 26.10 -16.78
N ASN A 18 0.71 26.67 -17.72
CA ASN A 18 1.16 26.72 -19.12
C ASN A 18 2.38 27.66 -19.28
N GLN A 19 2.44 28.77 -18.54
CA GLN A 19 3.65 29.62 -18.48
C GLN A 19 4.82 28.87 -17.85
N ARG A 20 4.60 28.15 -16.74
CA ARG A 20 5.63 27.33 -16.09
C ARG A 20 6.24 26.31 -17.03
N VAL A 21 5.39 25.53 -17.72
CA VAL A 21 5.80 24.57 -18.74
C VAL A 21 6.62 25.25 -19.84
N ALA A 22 6.18 26.42 -20.31
CA ALA A 22 6.91 27.16 -21.34
C ALA A 22 8.31 27.57 -20.85
N GLN A 23 8.43 28.10 -19.62
CA GLN A 23 9.73 28.45 -19.03
C GLN A 23 10.63 27.22 -18.85
N ILE A 24 10.09 26.10 -18.37
CA ILE A 24 10.84 24.84 -18.21
C ILE A 24 11.40 24.36 -19.55
N ARG A 25 10.64 24.46 -20.64
CA ARG A 25 11.10 24.07 -21.98
C ARG A 25 12.23 24.95 -22.52
N LEU A 26 12.38 26.19 -22.02
CA LEU A 26 13.47 27.09 -22.41
C LEU A 26 14.80 26.75 -21.71
N ILE A 27 14.82 25.90 -20.69
CA ILE A 27 16.05 25.52 -19.97
C ILE A 27 17.11 24.99 -20.95
N SER A 28 16.72 24.12 -21.89
CA SER A 28 17.64 23.52 -22.85
C SER A 28 18.20 24.49 -23.90
N GLN A 29 17.52 25.62 -24.10
CA GLN A 29 17.97 26.70 -24.98
C GLN A 29 18.86 27.70 -24.22
N ASN A 30 18.61 27.87 -22.92
CA ASN A 30 19.24 28.89 -22.10
C ASN A 30 20.44 28.40 -21.28
N HIS A 31 20.64 27.09 -21.16
CA HIS A 31 21.67 26.47 -20.31
C HIS A 31 22.33 25.27 -20.99
N GLY A 32 23.56 24.96 -20.58
CA GLY A 32 24.22 23.70 -20.95
C GLY A 32 23.75 22.53 -20.09
N SER A 33 23.85 21.30 -20.61
CA SER A 33 23.39 20.08 -19.92
C SER A 33 24.01 19.86 -18.54
N ALA A 34 25.23 20.36 -18.30
CA ALA A 34 25.90 20.31 -17.01
C ALA A 34 25.13 21.06 -15.89
N GLN A 35 24.27 22.02 -16.25
CA GLN A 35 23.50 22.84 -15.30
C GLN A 35 22.07 22.32 -15.06
N TYR A 36 21.59 21.39 -15.89
CA TYR A 36 20.19 20.94 -15.84
C TYR A 36 19.82 20.35 -14.48
N GLN A 37 20.67 19.49 -13.93
CA GLN A 37 20.39 18.84 -12.66
C GLN A 37 20.16 19.86 -11.55
N GLU A 38 21.01 20.89 -11.48
CA GLU A 38 20.93 21.95 -10.48
C GLU A 38 19.63 22.76 -10.64
N ILE A 39 19.29 23.17 -11.86
CA ILE A 39 18.07 23.94 -12.16
C ILE A 39 16.82 23.13 -11.79
N TYR A 40 16.71 21.88 -12.29
CA TYR A 40 15.53 21.05 -12.02
C TYR A 40 15.40 20.67 -10.55
N ALA A 41 16.52 20.47 -9.85
CA ALA A 41 16.51 20.22 -8.40
C ALA A 41 16.06 21.44 -7.60
N ALA A 42 16.48 22.64 -7.99
CA ALA A 42 16.02 23.90 -7.38
C ALA A 42 14.52 24.11 -7.60
N VAL A 43 14.05 23.98 -8.85
CA VAL A 43 12.62 24.06 -9.21
C VAL A 43 11.80 23.01 -8.45
N ALA A 44 12.26 21.76 -8.39
CA ALA A 44 11.62 20.68 -7.63
C ALA A 44 11.45 21.04 -6.15
N ARG A 45 12.50 21.60 -5.54
CA ARG A 45 12.54 21.96 -4.12
C ARG A 45 11.57 23.09 -3.79
N GLU A 46 11.47 24.09 -4.65
CA GLU A 46 10.64 25.27 -4.38
C GLU A 46 9.17 25.03 -4.70
N LEU A 47 8.86 24.37 -5.82
CA LEU A 47 7.49 24.28 -6.32
C LEU A 47 6.75 23.00 -5.96
N TYR A 48 7.43 21.91 -5.62
CA TYR A 48 6.78 20.59 -5.53
C TYR A 48 6.98 19.92 -4.17
N VAL A 49 8.18 20.03 -3.58
CA VAL A 49 8.45 19.49 -2.24
C VAL A 49 7.47 20.00 -1.16
N PRO A 50 7.06 21.28 -1.13
CA PRO A 50 6.11 21.78 -0.12
C PRO A 50 4.74 21.09 -0.16
N HIS A 51 4.38 20.44 -1.27
CA HIS A 51 3.10 19.76 -1.46
C HIS A 51 3.18 18.25 -1.23
N LEU A 52 4.36 17.70 -0.92
CA LEU A 52 4.50 16.27 -0.61
C LEU A 52 3.93 15.96 0.77
N ALA A 53 3.05 14.97 0.84
CA ALA A 53 2.44 14.53 2.09
C ALA A 53 3.28 13.42 2.78
N PRO A 54 3.36 13.42 4.12
CA PRO A 54 3.91 12.31 4.88
C PRO A 54 2.92 11.14 4.94
N ASP A 55 2.75 10.41 3.85
CA ASP A 55 1.74 9.34 3.75
C ASP A 55 1.92 8.24 4.80
N PHE A 56 3.12 8.09 5.38
CA PHE A 56 3.37 7.18 6.50
C PHE A 56 2.56 7.53 7.76
N ALA A 57 2.00 8.74 7.85
CA ALA A 57 1.14 9.17 8.95
C ALA A 57 -0.28 8.55 8.87
N TYR A 58 -0.64 7.94 7.74
CA TYR A 58 -1.99 7.43 7.48
C TYR A 58 -1.97 5.94 7.14
N VAL A 59 -3.05 5.26 7.51
CA VAL A 59 -3.33 3.87 7.13
C VAL A 59 -4.80 3.77 6.74
N HIS A 60 -5.13 2.94 5.75
CA HIS A 60 -6.52 2.67 5.45
C HIS A 60 -7.16 1.87 6.60
N SER A 61 -8.40 2.21 6.95
CA SER A 61 -9.18 1.45 7.91
C SER A 61 -9.65 0.13 7.30
N MET A 62 -9.75 -0.90 8.13
CA MET A 62 -10.44 -2.15 7.79
C MET A 62 -11.06 -2.70 9.06
N GLU A 63 -12.40 -2.83 9.07
CA GLU A 63 -13.20 -3.22 10.26
C GLU A 63 -12.65 -4.46 10.98
N PHE A 64 -12.12 -5.43 10.23
CA PHE A 64 -11.53 -6.65 10.79
C PHE A 64 -10.39 -6.39 11.78
N TYR A 65 -9.60 -5.34 11.54
CA TYR A 65 -8.46 -4.96 12.38
C TYR A 65 -8.82 -3.92 13.45
N ASP A 66 -10.06 -3.45 13.49
CA ASP A 66 -10.49 -2.49 14.50
C ASP A 66 -10.66 -3.16 15.87
N LEU A 67 -10.43 -2.37 16.92
CA LEU A 67 -10.46 -2.83 18.30
C LEU A 67 -11.76 -3.57 18.69
N PRO A 68 -12.98 -3.11 18.31
CA PRO A 68 -14.22 -3.79 18.67
C PRO A 68 -14.31 -5.22 18.13
N THR A 69 -13.83 -5.46 16.90
CA THR A 69 -13.80 -6.80 16.28
C THR A 69 -12.95 -7.76 17.10
N PHE A 70 -11.73 -7.33 17.46
CA PHE A 70 -10.84 -8.14 18.27
C PHE A 70 -11.35 -8.33 19.70
N GLN A 71 -11.89 -7.27 20.33
CA GLN A 71 -12.45 -7.34 21.68
C GLN A 71 -13.56 -8.37 21.81
N SER A 72 -14.45 -8.47 20.82
CA SER A 72 -15.53 -9.46 20.81
C SER A 72 -14.98 -10.89 20.76
N ALA A 73 -14.04 -11.17 19.86
CA ALA A 73 -13.38 -12.48 19.76
C ALA A 73 -12.60 -12.85 21.04
N TYR A 74 -11.85 -11.89 21.59
CA TYR A 74 -11.08 -12.06 22.81
C TYR A 74 -11.98 -12.31 24.03
N ALA A 75 -13.06 -11.53 24.20
CA ALA A 75 -13.99 -11.69 25.31
C ALA A 75 -14.64 -13.09 25.31
N ALA A 76 -15.03 -13.60 24.14
CA ALA A 76 -15.56 -14.95 24.00
C ALA A 76 -14.52 -16.02 24.36
N ALA A 77 -13.28 -15.89 23.88
CA ALA A 77 -12.20 -16.83 24.18
C ALA A 77 -11.86 -16.82 25.68
N ARG A 78 -11.75 -15.63 26.28
CA ARG A 78 -11.51 -15.43 27.70
C ARG A 78 -12.62 -16.04 28.55
N ALA A 79 -13.88 -15.85 28.18
CA ALA A 79 -15.00 -16.43 28.91
C ALA A 79 -15.01 -17.97 28.84
N ALA A 80 -14.80 -18.53 27.64
CA ALA A 80 -14.83 -19.97 27.41
C ALA A 80 -13.70 -20.73 28.12
N THR A 81 -12.58 -20.06 28.42
CA THR A 81 -11.38 -20.67 29.01
C THR A 81 -11.15 -20.28 30.47
N ALA A 82 -12.14 -19.67 31.13
CA ALA A 82 -11.99 -19.12 32.48
C ALA A 82 -10.76 -18.19 32.62
N ALA A 83 -10.69 -17.22 31.70
CA ALA A 83 -9.54 -16.34 31.51
C ALA A 83 -8.24 -17.08 31.20
N PHE A 84 -8.29 -18.11 30.35
CA PHE A 84 -7.16 -18.97 29.97
C PHE A 84 -6.60 -19.86 31.10
N ALA A 85 -7.34 -20.02 32.20
CA ALA A 85 -7.00 -20.99 33.25
C ALA A 85 -7.33 -22.44 32.84
N ASP A 86 -8.39 -22.64 32.03
CA ASP A 86 -8.73 -23.93 31.44
C ASP A 86 -8.59 -23.86 29.92
N VAL A 87 -7.55 -24.53 29.42
CA VAL A 87 -7.15 -24.55 28.01
C VAL A 87 -6.96 -25.99 27.54
N SER A 88 -7.74 -26.92 28.08
CA SER A 88 -7.72 -28.31 27.60
C SER A 88 -8.09 -28.39 26.11
N GLU A 89 -7.68 -29.47 25.43
CA GLU A 89 -8.08 -29.69 24.03
C GLU A 89 -9.60 -29.61 23.86
N GLN A 90 -10.35 -30.17 24.81
CA GLN A 90 -11.81 -30.16 24.79
C GLN A 90 -12.35 -28.73 24.94
N THR A 91 -11.85 -27.98 25.93
CA THR A 91 -12.28 -26.60 26.19
C THR A 91 -12.02 -25.69 24.98
N LEU A 92 -10.84 -25.81 24.35
CA LEU A 92 -10.52 -25.06 23.14
C LEU A 92 -11.42 -25.46 21.96
N ALA A 93 -11.64 -26.76 21.75
CA ALA A 93 -12.50 -27.24 20.67
C ALA A 93 -13.95 -26.77 20.85
N ASP A 94 -14.48 -26.82 22.07
CA ASP A 94 -15.83 -26.36 22.41
C ASP A 94 -15.97 -24.84 22.23
N ALA A 95 -14.95 -24.07 22.62
CA ALA A 95 -14.92 -22.62 22.41
C ALA A 95 -15.02 -22.26 20.92
N ILE A 96 -14.27 -22.97 20.06
CA ILE A 96 -14.27 -22.74 18.61
C ILE A 96 -15.58 -23.23 17.97
N LEU A 97 -16.17 -24.35 18.45
CA LEU A 97 -17.46 -24.83 17.98
C LEU A 97 -18.59 -23.85 18.31
N ALA A 98 -18.64 -23.38 19.56
CA ALA A 98 -19.67 -22.48 20.04
C ALA A 98 -19.52 -21.06 19.46
N THR A 99 -18.28 -20.59 19.31
CA THR A 99 -17.97 -19.26 18.78
C THR A 99 -16.72 -19.34 17.90
N PRO A 100 -16.85 -19.61 16.60
CA PRO A 100 -15.71 -19.82 15.69
C PRO A 100 -14.71 -18.66 15.68
N ARG A 101 -15.19 -17.42 15.86
CA ARG A 101 -14.33 -16.22 15.92
C ARG A 101 -13.31 -16.24 17.08
N THR A 102 -13.47 -17.08 18.10
CA THR A 102 -12.46 -17.24 19.17
C THR A 102 -11.09 -17.67 18.63
N LEU A 103 -11.04 -18.31 17.46
CA LEU A 103 -9.80 -18.63 16.75
C LEU A 103 -8.92 -17.40 16.53
N LEU A 104 -9.50 -16.23 16.25
CA LEU A 104 -8.76 -14.97 16.08
C LEU A 104 -7.93 -14.65 17.32
N ALA A 105 -8.53 -14.76 18.51
CA ALA A 105 -7.86 -14.50 19.77
C ALA A 105 -6.74 -15.53 20.03
N PHE A 106 -7.06 -16.82 19.90
CA PHE A 106 -6.08 -17.89 20.12
C PHE A 106 -4.90 -17.80 19.17
N ARG A 107 -5.14 -17.64 17.86
CA ARG A 107 -4.06 -17.48 16.86
C ARG A 107 -3.20 -16.25 17.16
N THR A 108 -3.81 -15.13 17.55
CA THR A 108 -3.08 -13.90 17.86
C THR A 108 -2.18 -14.07 19.08
N ILE A 109 -2.65 -14.76 20.13
CA ILE A 109 -1.83 -15.14 21.31
C ILE A 109 -0.61 -15.95 20.87
N LEU A 110 -0.76 -16.90 19.93
CA LEU A 110 0.37 -17.68 19.42
C LEU A 110 1.37 -16.85 18.59
N GLY A 111 1.02 -15.64 18.17
CA GLY A 111 1.87 -14.79 17.33
C GLY A 111 1.98 -15.25 15.87
N LEU A 112 1.02 -16.05 15.39
CA LEU A 112 1.00 -16.58 14.03
C LEU A 112 0.08 -15.75 13.12
N THR A 113 0.47 -15.56 11.86
CA THR A 113 -0.44 -15.08 10.81
C THR A 113 -1.45 -16.18 10.44
N GLY A 114 -2.55 -15.82 9.77
CA GLY A 114 -3.54 -16.82 9.31
C GLY A 114 -2.91 -17.90 8.42
N LYS A 115 -1.96 -17.53 7.55
CA LYS A 115 -1.21 -18.46 6.69
C LYS A 115 -0.30 -19.39 7.50
N GLU A 116 0.42 -18.87 8.48
CA GLU A 116 1.28 -19.68 9.36
C GLU A 116 0.46 -20.64 10.21
N PHE A 117 -0.70 -20.20 10.71
CA PHE A 117 -1.61 -21.08 11.43
C PHE A 117 -2.15 -22.20 10.52
N ALA A 118 -2.51 -21.89 9.27
CA ALA A 118 -2.95 -22.90 8.30
C ALA A 118 -1.88 -23.98 8.07
N GLN A 119 -0.63 -23.56 7.85
CA GLN A 119 0.53 -24.45 7.76
C GLN A 119 0.70 -25.30 9.03
N SER A 120 0.51 -24.70 10.21
CA SER A 120 0.58 -25.41 11.48
C SER A 120 -0.50 -26.50 11.61
N THR A 121 -1.71 -26.26 11.08
CA THR A 121 -2.75 -27.31 11.05
C THR A 121 -2.35 -28.48 10.15
N SER A 122 -1.64 -28.24 9.04
CA SER A 122 -1.14 -29.31 8.18
C SER A 122 -0.16 -30.24 8.90
N LEU A 123 0.76 -29.67 9.68
CA LEU A 123 1.75 -30.44 10.45
C LEU A 123 1.08 -31.35 11.51
N VAL A 124 -0.01 -30.90 12.12
CA VAL A 124 -0.77 -31.73 13.08
C VAL A 124 -1.66 -32.74 12.38
N ALA A 125 -2.21 -32.38 11.21
CA ALA A 125 -3.17 -33.22 10.49
C ALA A 125 -2.50 -34.40 9.77
N GLU A 126 -1.26 -34.24 9.30
CA GLU A 126 -0.53 -35.26 8.53
C GLU A 126 -0.36 -36.59 9.30
N PRO A 127 0.16 -36.62 10.54
CA PRO A 127 0.25 -37.87 11.32
C PRO A 127 -1.11 -38.48 11.69
N LEU A 128 -2.18 -37.68 11.63
CA LEU A 128 -3.55 -38.12 11.96
C LEU A 128 -4.33 -38.59 10.73
N GLU A 129 -3.76 -38.47 9.52
CA GLU A 129 -4.40 -38.81 8.25
C GLU A 129 -5.77 -38.10 8.04
N ILE A 130 -5.88 -36.85 8.48
CA ILE A 130 -7.10 -36.04 8.31
C ILE A 130 -6.83 -34.78 7.46
N PRO A 131 -7.87 -34.17 6.86
CA PRO A 131 -7.69 -32.92 6.13
C PRO A 131 -7.30 -31.76 7.05
N ALA A 132 -6.26 -31.01 6.66
CA ALA A 132 -5.88 -29.75 7.29
C ALA A 132 -6.91 -28.63 7.08
N VAL A 133 -6.80 -27.54 7.83
CA VAL A 133 -7.66 -26.36 7.65
C VAL A 133 -6.95 -25.37 6.73
N SER A 134 -7.56 -25.07 5.57
CA SER A 134 -6.98 -24.13 4.62
C SER A 134 -6.95 -22.69 5.15
N GLN A 135 -6.05 -21.86 4.63
CA GLN A 135 -5.99 -20.43 4.97
C GLN A 135 -7.33 -19.73 4.73
N GLY A 136 -7.98 -19.96 3.58
CA GLY A 136 -9.28 -19.34 3.28
C GLY A 136 -10.39 -19.77 4.25
N LYS A 137 -10.32 -21.00 4.79
CA LYS A 137 -11.24 -21.44 5.84
C LYS A 137 -10.94 -20.76 7.18
N ILE A 138 -9.67 -20.60 7.56
CA ILE A 138 -9.25 -19.83 8.74
C ILE A 138 -9.74 -18.38 8.64
N ASP A 139 -9.53 -17.73 7.50
CA ASP A 139 -10.00 -16.36 7.25
C ASP A 139 -11.53 -16.26 7.39
N SER A 140 -12.27 -17.24 6.87
CA SER A 140 -13.74 -17.27 6.98
C SER A 140 -14.25 -17.54 8.40
N ILE A 141 -13.50 -18.31 9.20
CA ILE A 141 -13.78 -18.54 10.62
C ILE A 141 -13.60 -17.24 11.40
N GLU A 142 -12.47 -16.55 11.19
CA GLU A 142 -12.12 -15.34 11.95
C GLU A 142 -12.95 -14.11 11.53
N ARG A 143 -13.10 -13.88 10.22
CA ARG A 143 -13.81 -12.71 9.69
C ARG A 143 -15.33 -12.88 9.76
N SER A 144 -15.84 -14.04 9.36
CA SER A 144 -17.28 -14.25 9.18
C SER A 144 -17.91 -15.14 10.24
N GLY A 145 -17.13 -15.70 11.17
CA GLY A 145 -17.66 -16.63 12.18
C GLY A 145 -18.18 -17.92 11.56
N THR A 146 -17.61 -18.34 10.43
CA THR A 146 -18.10 -19.51 9.69
C THR A 146 -17.99 -20.76 10.56
N ALA A 147 -19.09 -21.52 10.67
CA ALA A 147 -19.14 -22.74 11.47
C ALA A 147 -18.03 -23.74 11.11
N VAL A 148 -17.54 -24.44 12.12
CA VAL A 148 -16.54 -25.52 12.00
C VAL A 148 -17.17 -26.85 12.34
N THR A 149 -16.65 -27.93 11.76
CA THR A 149 -17.05 -29.28 12.19
C THR A 149 -16.34 -29.67 13.49
N PRO A 150 -16.87 -30.64 14.26
CA PRO A 150 -16.18 -31.13 15.46
C PRO A 150 -14.76 -31.66 15.19
N GLN A 151 -14.52 -32.25 14.02
CA GLN A 151 -13.18 -32.70 13.62
C GLN A 151 -12.24 -31.51 13.38
N GLN A 152 -12.70 -30.46 12.70
CA GLN A 152 -11.93 -29.24 12.50
C GLN A 152 -11.62 -28.55 13.82
N ALA A 153 -12.60 -28.44 14.72
CA ALA A 153 -12.41 -27.82 16.03
C ALA A 153 -11.34 -28.55 16.88
N ARG A 154 -11.38 -29.89 16.91
CA ARG A 154 -10.36 -30.70 17.58
C ARG A 154 -8.97 -30.54 16.96
N LEU A 155 -8.87 -30.54 15.62
CA LEU A 155 -7.60 -30.29 14.94
C LEU A 155 -7.03 -28.92 15.30
N ILE A 156 -7.86 -27.87 15.24
CA ILE A 156 -7.46 -26.50 15.60
C ILE A 156 -7.02 -26.44 17.07
N ALA A 157 -7.75 -27.06 17.99
CA ALA A 157 -7.39 -27.13 19.41
C ALA A 157 -6.03 -27.81 19.63
N LYS A 158 -5.79 -28.96 18.99
CA LYS A 158 -4.49 -29.66 19.03
C LYS A 158 -3.37 -28.79 18.48
N THR A 159 -3.60 -28.07 17.37
CA THR A 159 -2.62 -27.13 16.81
C THR A 159 -2.31 -25.99 17.77
N ILE A 160 -3.32 -25.41 18.43
CA ILE A 160 -3.12 -24.35 19.42
C ILE A 160 -2.22 -24.81 20.56
N LEU A 161 -2.49 -26.02 21.09
CA LEU A 161 -1.68 -26.62 22.15
C LEU A 161 -0.24 -26.89 21.70
N ALA A 162 -0.06 -27.56 20.57
CA ALA A 162 1.25 -27.96 20.07
C ALA A 162 2.15 -26.76 19.69
N VAL A 163 1.55 -25.64 19.28
CA VAL A 163 2.29 -24.40 19.05
C VAL A 163 2.69 -23.75 20.37
N MET A 164 1.76 -23.69 21.35
CA MET A 164 2.03 -23.04 22.64
C MET A 164 3.10 -23.77 23.45
N ASP A 165 3.03 -25.10 23.51
CA ASP A 165 4.02 -25.92 24.23
C ASP A 165 5.33 -26.12 23.44
N GLY A 166 5.36 -25.67 22.18
CA GLY A 166 6.53 -25.73 21.32
C GLY A 166 6.86 -27.12 20.77
N SER A 167 5.96 -28.10 20.90
CA SER A 167 6.14 -29.45 20.36
C SER A 167 6.03 -29.51 18.83
N LEU A 168 5.40 -28.52 18.19
CA LEU A 168 5.10 -28.60 16.76
C LEU A 168 6.29 -28.35 15.82
N PHE A 169 7.16 -27.40 16.13
CA PHE A 169 8.20 -26.93 15.19
C PHE A 169 9.60 -27.47 15.46
N GLY A 170 9.79 -28.18 16.58
CA GLY A 170 11.10 -28.61 17.05
C GLY A 170 11.96 -27.46 17.59
N ASP A 171 13.24 -27.74 17.84
CA ASP A 171 14.20 -26.75 18.35
C ASP A 171 14.70 -25.83 17.22
N PRO A 172 14.74 -24.51 17.45
CA PRO A 172 15.26 -23.57 16.46
C PRO A 172 16.79 -23.75 16.29
N PRO A 173 17.32 -23.70 15.05
CA PRO A 173 18.76 -23.79 14.84
C PRO A 173 19.47 -22.47 15.19
N GLY A 174 20.67 -22.57 15.74
CA GLY A 174 21.57 -21.43 15.95
C GLY A 174 21.06 -20.43 16.99
N ASP A 175 21.00 -19.16 16.62
CA ASP A 175 20.58 -18.02 17.43
C ASP A 175 19.11 -17.62 17.21
N LEU A 176 18.33 -18.51 16.59
CA LEU A 176 16.91 -18.28 16.36
C LEU A 176 16.08 -18.50 17.63
N HIS A 177 15.11 -17.61 17.86
CA HIS A 177 14.16 -17.69 18.95
C HIS A 177 12.78 -18.14 18.46
N ARG A 178 12.06 -18.90 19.28
CA ARG A 178 10.68 -19.30 18.96
C ARG A 178 9.77 -18.07 19.07
N LYS A 179 8.72 -17.98 18.25
CA LYS A 179 7.74 -16.88 18.35
C LYS A 179 6.99 -16.85 19.69
N GLN A 180 6.96 -17.96 20.41
CA GLN A 180 6.37 -18.08 21.73
C GLN A 180 7.28 -17.55 22.84
N GLU A 181 8.58 -17.33 22.57
CA GLU A 181 9.54 -16.67 23.48
C GLU A 181 9.31 -15.15 23.46
N LYS A 182 8.11 -14.74 23.85
CA LYS A 182 7.69 -13.35 24.03
C LYS A 182 6.98 -13.21 25.37
N TYR A 183 6.93 -11.99 25.88
CA TYR A 183 6.48 -11.64 27.23
C TYR A 183 5.20 -12.37 27.71
N ASP A 184 4.20 -12.52 26.85
CA ASP A 184 2.91 -13.13 27.18
C ASP A 184 2.88 -14.66 27.08
N THR A 185 3.78 -15.29 26.31
CA THR A 185 3.75 -16.74 26.01
C THR A 185 5.00 -17.51 26.39
N GLU A 186 6.06 -16.87 26.89
CA GLU A 186 7.28 -17.57 27.31
C GLU A 186 7.04 -18.57 28.46
N ARG A 187 6.01 -18.33 29.28
CA ARG A 187 5.50 -19.23 30.33
C ARG A 187 4.26 -20.03 29.88
N GLY A 188 4.02 -20.10 28.57
CA GLY A 188 2.82 -20.71 28.00
C GLY A 188 1.53 -20.04 28.46
N TRP A 189 0.48 -20.83 28.68
CA TRP A 189 -0.84 -20.34 29.08
C TRP A 189 -0.90 -19.68 30.46
N GLU A 190 0.05 -19.98 31.36
CA GLU A 190 0.11 -19.32 32.67
C GLU A 190 0.37 -17.82 32.52
N GLY A 191 1.30 -17.42 31.63
CA GLY A 191 1.57 -16.02 31.33
C GLY A 191 0.36 -15.32 30.70
N VAL A 192 -0.33 -15.99 29.78
CA VAL A 192 -1.56 -15.48 29.16
C VAL A 192 -2.67 -15.27 30.20
N HIS A 193 -2.85 -16.23 31.11
CA HIS A 193 -3.84 -16.15 32.19
C HIS A 193 -3.59 -14.98 33.13
N GLU A 194 -2.34 -14.82 33.57
CA GLU A 194 -1.91 -13.71 34.44
C GLU A 194 -2.24 -12.36 33.80
N LEU A 195 -1.84 -12.14 32.54
CA LEU A 195 -2.11 -10.88 31.84
C LEU A 195 -3.60 -10.64 31.56
N ALA A 196 -4.38 -11.71 31.33
CA ALA A 196 -5.83 -11.61 31.15
C ALA A 196 -6.59 -11.28 32.46
N ARG A 197 -5.95 -11.52 33.62
CA ARG A 197 -6.47 -11.22 34.95
C ARG A 197 -6.03 -9.85 35.44
N ASP A 198 -4.72 -9.58 35.37
CA ASP A 198 -4.06 -8.46 36.03
C ASP A 198 -3.80 -7.27 35.09
N GLY A 199 -3.96 -7.49 33.78
CA GLY A 199 -3.67 -6.51 32.75
C GLY A 199 -2.24 -6.59 32.25
N VAL A 200 -1.91 -5.71 31.29
CA VAL A 200 -0.59 -5.67 30.64
C VAL A 200 0.13 -4.39 31.07
N PRO A 201 1.35 -4.49 31.64
CA PRO A 201 2.17 -3.31 31.92
C PRO A 201 2.45 -2.50 30.65
N TYR A 202 2.49 -1.17 30.76
CA TYR A 202 2.59 -0.30 29.59
C TYR A 202 3.91 -0.52 28.83
N GLU A 203 5.00 -0.79 29.54
CA GLU A 203 6.29 -1.14 28.97
C GLU A 203 6.25 -2.42 28.13
N ALA A 204 5.47 -3.43 28.53
CA ALA A 204 5.28 -4.66 27.76
C ALA A 204 4.50 -4.38 26.48
N LEU A 205 3.45 -3.54 26.56
CA LEU A 205 2.71 -3.08 25.38
C LEU A 205 3.62 -2.30 24.40
N LEU A 206 4.46 -1.41 24.91
CA LEU A 206 5.42 -0.65 24.09
C LEU A 206 6.50 -1.55 23.47
N HIS A 207 7.00 -2.54 24.21
CA HIS A 207 7.92 -3.53 23.68
C HIS A 207 7.30 -4.31 22.51
N GLN A 208 6.05 -4.75 22.62
CA GLN A 208 5.36 -5.42 21.50
C GLN A 208 5.20 -4.51 20.27
N ARG A 209 4.95 -3.21 20.47
CA ARG A 209 4.93 -2.24 19.35
C ARG A 209 6.30 -2.08 18.68
N HIS A 210 7.38 -2.11 19.46
CA HIS A 210 8.75 -2.05 18.96
C HIS A 210 9.15 -3.34 18.23
N TYR A 211 8.79 -4.50 18.78
CA TYR A 211 9.16 -5.82 18.27
C TYR A 211 8.35 -6.25 17.04
N GLY A 212 7.04 -5.99 17.01
CA GLY A 212 6.11 -6.51 15.99
C GLY A 212 5.51 -5.49 15.01
N GLY A 213 5.73 -4.19 15.24
CA GLY A 213 5.21 -3.10 14.38
C GLY A 213 3.68 -2.96 14.40
N ALA A 214 3.16 -1.92 15.05
CA ALA A 214 1.73 -1.76 15.36
C ALA A 214 0.76 -1.86 14.17
N PHE A 215 1.19 -1.49 12.96
CA PHE A 215 0.33 -1.43 11.77
C PHE A 215 0.70 -2.43 10.67
N ARG A 216 1.62 -3.37 10.93
CA ARG A 216 2.19 -4.18 9.84
C ARG A 216 1.15 -5.03 9.10
N GLN A 217 0.30 -5.74 9.84
CA GLN A 217 -0.74 -6.59 9.22
C GLN A 217 -1.80 -5.77 8.49
N LEU A 218 -2.17 -4.60 9.03
CA LEU A 218 -3.12 -3.69 8.37
C LEU A 218 -2.51 -3.15 7.06
N LEU A 219 -1.27 -2.68 7.09
CA LEU A 219 -0.55 -2.19 5.92
C LEU A 219 -0.43 -3.25 4.82
N ASP A 220 -0.13 -4.49 5.19
CA ASP A 220 -0.05 -5.60 4.23
C ASP A 220 -1.45 -5.89 3.64
N ALA A 221 -2.50 -5.90 4.46
CA ALA A 221 -3.88 -6.15 4.04
C ALA A 221 -4.50 -5.02 3.22
N THR A 222 -4.06 -3.77 3.39
CA THR A 222 -4.55 -2.61 2.65
C THR A 222 -3.57 -2.13 1.58
N SER A 223 -2.57 -2.95 1.25
CA SER A 223 -1.51 -2.58 0.30
C SER A 223 -2.04 -2.20 -1.08
N THR A 224 -3.08 -2.87 -1.58
CA THR A 224 -3.76 -2.51 -2.84
C THR A 224 -4.46 -1.17 -2.76
N LEU A 225 -5.18 -0.88 -1.67
CA LEU A 225 -5.86 0.42 -1.48
C LEU A 225 -4.85 1.55 -1.49
N ARG A 226 -3.73 1.36 -0.78
CA ARG A 226 -2.63 2.32 -0.79
C ARG A 226 -1.98 2.44 -2.17
N GLY A 227 -1.86 1.32 -2.88
CA GLY A 227 -1.29 1.26 -4.23
C GLY A 227 -2.12 1.99 -5.27
N ASN A 228 -3.44 2.09 -5.06
CA ASN A 228 -4.37 2.75 -5.97
C ASN A 228 -4.77 4.17 -5.53
N LEU A 229 -4.26 4.66 -4.39
CA LEU A 229 -4.71 5.93 -3.79
C LEU A 229 -4.63 7.11 -4.78
N LEU A 230 -3.57 7.18 -5.58
CA LEU A 230 -3.37 8.26 -6.55
C LEU A 230 -4.22 8.05 -7.79
N GLU A 231 -4.27 6.82 -8.29
CA GLU A 231 -5.05 6.43 -9.44
C GLU A 231 -6.55 6.63 -9.21
N ASP A 232 -7.07 6.27 -8.03
CA ASP A 232 -8.46 6.49 -7.66
C ASP A 232 -8.80 7.98 -7.65
N ALA A 233 -7.93 8.82 -7.06
CA ALA A 233 -8.12 10.27 -7.03
C ALA A 233 -8.07 10.92 -8.43
N VAL A 234 -7.18 10.43 -9.31
CA VAL A 234 -7.08 10.89 -10.71
C VAL A 234 -8.33 10.49 -11.49
N GLU A 235 -8.78 9.25 -11.35
CA GLU A 235 -9.97 8.73 -12.02
C GLU A 235 -11.22 9.48 -11.57
N GLU A 236 -11.39 9.71 -10.26
CA GLU A 236 -12.47 10.52 -9.71
C GLU A 236 -12.47 11.93 -10.30
N LEU A 237 -11.32 12.63 -10.30
CA LEU A 237 -11.20 13.95 -10.91
C LEU A 237 -11.62 13.96 -12.39
N PHE A 238 -11.19 12.95 -13.16
CA PHE A 238 -11.56 12.86 -14.58
C PHE A 238 -13.03 12.56 -14.79
N ILE A 239 -13.64 11.68 -13.99
CA ILE A 239 -15.07 11.36 -14.04
C ILE A 239 -15.90 12.60 -13.72
N GLU A 240 -15.60 13.28 -12.62
CA GLU A 240 -16.32 14.48 -12.16
C GLU A 240 -16.31 15.60 -13.20
N ASN A 241 -15.23 15.71 -13.97
CA ASN A 241 -15.05 16.74 -14.99
C ASN A 241 -15.36 16.25 -16.42
N GLY A 242 -15.85 15.02 -16.58
CA GLY A 242 -16.21 14.45 -17.88
C GLY A 242 -15.04 14.46 -18.87
N ILE A 243 -13.85 14.04 -18.45
CA ILE A 243 -12.66 13.95 -19.29
C ILE A 243 -12.55 12.52 -19.86
N PRO A 244 -12.47 12.32 -21.19
CA PRO A 244 -12.29 11.00 -21.77
C PRO A 244 -10.91 10.42 -21.41
N HIS A 245 -10.91 9.28 -20.73
CA HIS A 245 -9.70 8.61 -20.26
C HIS A 245 -9.89 7.09 -20.21
N ILE A 246 -8.78 6.37 -20.18
CA ILE A 246 -8.75 4.95 -19.80
C ILE A 246 -7.73 4.80 -18.67
N ARG A 247 -8.17 4.23 -17.54
CA ARG A 247 -7.30 3.72 -16.49
C ARG A 247 -6.73 2.38 -16.91
N THR A 248 -5.41 2.25 -16.84
CA THR A 248 -4.70 1.03 -17.19
C THR A 248 -4.82 0.00 -16.06
N GLY A 249 -5.29 -1.19 -16.39
CA GLY A 249 -5.37 -2.36 -15.52
C GLY A 249 -4.83 -3.60 -16.21
N SER A 250 -4.57 -4.67 -15.48
CA SER A 250 -3.97 -5.91 -16.02
C SER A 250 -4.74 -6.53 -17.19
N HIS A 251 -6.04 -6.26 -17.30
CA HIS A 251 -6.94 -6.83 -18.30
C HIS A 251 -7.04 -6.01 -19.60
N ASN A 252 -6.59 -4.75 -19.63
CA ASN A 252 -6.80 -3.85 -20.79
C ASN A 252 -5.50 -3.25 -21.36
N GLN A 253 -4.31 -3.58 -20.80
CA GLN A 253 -3.04 -2.97 -21.24
C GLN A 253 -2.73 -3.24 -22.72
N GLY A 254 -3.04 -4.45 -23.21
CA GLY A 254 -2.84 -4.83 -24.61
C GLY A 254 -3.67 -3.96 -25.56
N ASP A 255 -4.94 -3.77 -25.23
CA ASP A 255 -5.87 -2.95 -26.01
C ASP A 255 -5.45 -1.48 -26.01
N ILE A 256 -4.98 -0.95 -24.88
CA ILE A 256 -4.45 0.43 -24.78
C ILE A 256 -3.21 0.59 -25.66
N VAL A 257 -2.29 -0.37 -25.58
CA VAL A 257 -1.06 -0.40 -26.40
C VAL A 257 -1.40 -0.42 -27.89
N GLU A 258 -2.33 -1.26 -28.31
CA GLU A 258 -2.76 -1.36 -29.71
C GLU A 258 -3.49 -0.09 -30.17
N ARG A 259 -4.47 0.38 -29.39
CA ARG A 259 -5.32 1.53 -29.75
C ARG A 259 -4.54 2.84 -29.90
N PHE A 260 -3.57 3.09 -29.03
CA PHE A 260 -2.78 4.32 -29.03
C PHE A 260 -1.35 4.11 -29.51
N GLU A 261 -1.08 2.95 -30.10
CA GLU A 261 0.22 2.55 -30.65
C GLU A 261 1.38 2.71 -29.67
N LEU A 262 1.17 2.45 -28.37
CA LEU A 262 2.20 2.64 -27.35
C LEU A 262 3.29 1.56 -27.43
N HIS A 263 4.57 1.94 -27.34
CA HIS A 263 5.69 1.01 -27.31
C HIS A 263 6.21 0.77 -25.88
N VAL A 264 5.89 1.67 -24.95
CA VAL A 264 6.28 1.53 -23.55
C VAL A 264 5.46 0.43 -22.88
N THR A 265 6.15 -0.55 -22.29
CA THR A 265 5.52 -1.63 -21.52
C THR A 265 6.09 -1.66 -20.09
N PRO A 266 5.22 -1.79 -19.05
CA PRO A 266 3.76 -1.69 -19.11
C PRO A 266 3.29 -0.32 -19.62
N ALA A 267 2.03 -0.22 -20.07
CA ALA A 267 1.38 1.03 -20.45
C ALA A 267 1.37 2.05 -19.28
N PRO A 268 1.26 3.37 -19.52
CA PRO A 268 1.12 4.37 -18.46
C PRO A 268 -0.16 4.15 -17.65
N ASP A 269 -0.20 4.60 -16.40
CA ASP A 269 -1.34 4.37 -15.50
C ASP A 269 -2.65 4.94 -16.06
N PHE A 270 -2.59 6.04 -16.82
CA PHE A 270 -3.72 6.57 -17.58
C PHE A 270 -3.31 7.02 -18.99
N VAL A 271 -4.25 6.87 -19.91
CA VAL A 271 -4.25 7.55 -21.21
C VAL A 271 -5.48 8.44 -21.31
N VAL A 272 -5.29 9.68 -21.78
CA VAL A 272 -6.36 10.68 -21.96
C VAL A 272 -6.51 10.94 -23.45
N TYR A 273 -7.74 10.99 -23.95
CA TYR A 273 -8.04 11.14 -25.37
C TYR A 273 -9.15 12.17 -25.61
N ASP A 274 -9.32 12.61 -26.86
CA ASP A 274 -10.42 13.51 -27.24
C ASP A 274 -11.58 12.74 -27.89
N SER A 275 -12.67 13.44 -28.20
CA SER A 275 -13.87 12.83 -28.81
C SER A 275 -13.62 12.17 -30.18
N SER A 276 -12.50 12.48 -30.86
CA SER A 276 -12.10 11.79 -32.09
C SER A 276 -11.39 10.46 -31.83
N GLY A 277 -11.10 10.15 -30.56
CA GLY A 277 -10.32 9.00 -30.14
C GLY A 277 -8.81 9.23 -30.17
N SER A 278 -8.35 10.47 -30.45
CA SER A 278 -6.93 10.79 -30.53
C SER A 278 -6.30 10.94 -29.15
N LEU A 279 -5.11 10.38 -28.94
CA LEU A 279 -4.37 10.52 -27.68
C LEU A 279 -4.00 11.98 -27.41
N ARG A 280 -4.28 12.46 -26.21
CA ARG A 280 -4.05 13.85 -25.77
C ARG A 280 -3.04 13.96 -24.65
N ALA A 281 -2.95 12.98 -23.76
CA ALA A 281 -1.95 12.93 -22.72
C ALA A 281 -1.75 11.51 -22.20
N ILE A 282 -0.60 11.28 -21.56
CA ILE A 282 -0.31 10.08 -20.78
C ILE A 282 0.05 10.51 -19.36
N LEU A 283 -0.33 9.71 -18.37
CA LEU A 283 -0.14 10.03 -16.95
C LEU A 283 0.33 8.80 -16.18
N GLU A 284 1.28 9.02 -15.27
CA GLU A 284 1.83 7.99 -14.39
C GLU A 284 1.75 8.44 -12.92
N CYS A 285 1.24 7.56 -12.07
CA CYS A 285 1.07 7.72 -10.64
C CYS A 285 2.19 7.00 -9.89
N LYS A 286 2.81 7.64 -8.88
CA LYS A 286 3.82 6.99 -8.03
C LYS A 286 3.79 7.47 -6.57
N LEU A 287 3.48 6.54 -5.66
CA LEU A 287 3.62 6.72 -4.22
C LEU A 287 4.93 6.11 -3.72
N VAL A 288 5.81 6.92 -3.13
CA VAL A 288 7.12 6.47 -2.62
C VAL A 288 7.54 7.21 -1.34
N ASN A 289 7.88 6.47 -0.28
CA ASN A 289 8.28 7.03 1.02
C ASN A 289 9.79 6.97 1.32
N ASP A 290 10.57 6.26 0.51
CA ASP A 290 12.03 6.18 0.66
C ASP A 290 12.76 6.67 -0.61
N GLY A 291 13.91 7.32 -0.42
CA GLY A 291 14.65 7.94 -1.52
C GLY A 291 15.31 6.94 -2.49
N GLY A 292 15.56 5.70 -2.05
CA GLY A 292 16.15 4.67 -2.90
C GLY A 292 15.15 4.18 -3.94
N THR A 293 13.97 3.77 -3.48
CA THR A 293 12.84 3.41 -4.34
C THR A 293 12.43 4.59 -5.23
N ALA A 294 12.48 5.83 -4.73
CA ALA A 294 12.07 7.00 -5.51
C ALA A 294 12.97 7.20 -6.75
N ARG A 295 14.27 6.95 -6.60
CA ARG A 295 15.21 6.97 -7.72
C ARG A 295 14.85 5.93 -8.78
N ASP A 296 14.59 4.69 -8.37
CA ASP A 296 14.23 3.62 -9.31
C ASP A 296 12.93 3.93 -10.04
N LYS A 297 11.95 4.51 -9.34
CA LYS A 297 10.67 4.92 -9.95
C LYS A 297 10.82 6.15 -10.85
N ALA A 298 11.75 7.07 -10.59
CA ALA A 298 11.99 8.24 -11.44
C ALA A 298 12.39 7.85 -12.87
N LEU A 299 13.17 6.76 -13.05
CA LEU A 299 13.60 6.24 -14.36
C LEU A 299 12.44 5.86 -15.29
N ARG A 300 11.25 5.61 -14.73
CA ARG A 300 10.04 5.35 -15.51
C ARG A 300 9.63 6.56 -16.35
N PHE A 301 9.78 7.77 -15.80
CA PHE A 301 9.39 9.00 -16.48
C PHE A 301 10.30 9.33 -17.67
N GLU A 302 11.58 8.97 -17.62
CA GLU A 302 12.48 9.11 -18.77
C GLU A 302 12.01 8.26 -19.96
N ARG A 303 11.60 7.01 -19.70
CA ARG A 303 11.06 6.11 -20.75
C ARG A 303 9.74 6.63 -21.31
N LEU A 304 8.85 7.09 -20.43
CA LEU A 304 7.58 7.69 -20.84
C LEU A 304 7.79 9.02 -21.60
N ARG A 305 8.84 9.78 -21.29
CA ARG A 305 9.19 10.99 -22.03
C ARG A 305 9.66 10.66 -23.45
N ALA A 306 10.51 9.65 -23.61
CA ALA A 306 10.90 9.18 -24.94
C ALA A 306 9.68 8.77 -25.77
N GLU A 307 8.72 8.10 -25.14
CA GLU A 307 7.45 7.69 -25.76
C GLU A 307 6.55 8.88 -26.12
N SER A 308 6.41 9.83 -25.19
CA SER A 308 5.71 11.11 -25.39
C SER A 308 6.23 11.84 -26.63
N LEU A 309 7.57 11.93 -26.79
CA LEU A 309 8.20 12.55 -27.95
C LEU A 309 7.94 11.77 -29.25
N ARG A 310 7.98 10.43 -29.20
CA ARG A 310 7.69 9.56 -30.35
C ARG A 310 6.26 9.76 -30.87
N LEU A 311 5.32 9.95 -29.95
CA LEU A 311 3.90 10.19 -30.24
C LEU A 311 3.59 11.66 -30.60
N GLY A 312 4.59 12.42 -31.06
CA GLY A 312 4.39 13.81 -31.49
C GLY A 312 4.39 14.84 -30.36
N GLY A 313 4.96 14.48 -29.20
CA GLY A 313 5.07 15.38 -28.04
C GLY A 313 3.81 15.45 -27.19
N VAL A 314 3.03 14.36 -27.11
CA VAL A 314 1.86 14.27 -26.21
C VAL A 314 2.29 14.58 -24.77
N PRO A 315 1.60 15.47 -24.04
CA PRO A 315 1.90 15.76 -22.65
C PRO A 315 2.03 14.49 -21.78
N LEU A 316 3.15 14.41 -21.03
CA LEU A 316 3.38 13.45 -19.97
C LEU A 316 3.15 14.14 -18.62
N LEU A 317 2.34 13.52 -17.76
CA LEU A 317 2.04 13.98 -16.42
C LEU A 317 2.50 12.99 -15.35
N ALA A 318 2.88 13.53 -14.21
CA ALA A 318 3.19 12.77 -13.01
C ALA A 318 2.23 13.14 -11.88
N VAL A 319 1.67 12.13 -11.20
CA VAL A 319 0.98 12.32 -9.92
C VAL A 319 1.76 11.57 -8.85
N LEU A 320 2.30 12.29 -7.88
CA LEU A 320 3.27 11.76 -6.93
C LEU A 320 2.78 11.93 -5.49
N ALA A 321 3.13 10.96 -4.64
CA ALA A 321 2.95 11.07 -3.20
C ALA A 321 4.09 10.39 -2.44
N GLY A 322 4.22 10.77 -1.16
CA GLY A 322 5.24 10.28 -0.24
C GLY A 322 6.55 11.08 -0.24
N LEU A 323 7.24 11.04 0.91
CA LEU A 323 8.42 11.87 1.15
C LEU A 323 9.70 11.36 0.46
N GLY A 324 9.66 10.21 -0.23
CA GLY A 324 10.81 9.74 -1.03
C GLY A 324 11.22 10.74 -2.12
N TRP A 325 10.26 11.56 -2.57
CA TRP A 325 10.46 12.61 -3.57
C TRP A 325 11.15 13.88 -3.04
N THR A 326 11.36 14.02 -1.73
CA THR A 326 12.11 15.15 -1.15
C THR A 326 13.58 15.19 -1.61
N ARG A 327 14.09 14.05 -2.12
CA ARG A 327 15.42 13.91 -2.70
C ARG A 327 15.48 14.47 -4.13
N VAL A 328 15.62 15.78 -4.26
CA VAL A 328 15.44 16.45 -5.56
C VAL A 328 16.49 16.18 -6.64
N ASN A 329 17.75 15.92 -6.29
CA ASN A 329 18.85 15.88 -7.27
C ASN A 329 18.77 14.73 -8.27
N ASP A 330 18.26 13.58 -7.85
CA ASP A 330 18.27 12.32 -8.60
C ASP A 330 16.94 11.55 -8.48
N THR A 331 15.89 12.18 -7.94
CA THR A 331 14.52 11.64 -7.96
C THR A 331 13.54 12.66 -8.57
N LEU A 332 13.10 13.67 -7.82
CA LEU A 332 12.04 14.58 -8.26
C LEU A 332 12.48 15.55 -9.37
N GLY A 333 13.71 16.05 -9.34
CA GLY A 333 14.25 16.91 -10.41
C GLY A 333 14.20 16.23 -11.79
N PRO A 334 14.67 14.97 -11.94
CA PRO A 334 14.46 14.19 -13.16
C PRO A 334 12.98 14.07 -13.59
N VAL A 335 12.05 13.85 -12.66
CA VAL A 335 10.62 13.78 -13.01
C VAL A 335 10.09 15.14 -13.50
N VAL A 336 10.49 16.24 -12.85
CA VAL A 336 10.16 17.60 -13.31
C VAL A 336 10.71 17.85 -14.72
N ARG A 337 11.95 17.43 -15.01
CA ARG A 337 12.52 17.50 -16.36
C ARG A 337 11.68 16.73 -17.38
N ASP A 338 11.37 15.48 -17.08
CA ASP A 338 10.79 14.54 -18.04
C ASP A 338 9.30 14.83 -18.32
N THR A 339 8.62 15.55 -17.43
CA THR A 339 7.21 15.98 -17.57
C THR A 339 7.05 17.42 -18.04
N ASP A 340 8.15 18.14 -18.33
CA ASP A 340 8.20 19.60 -18.47
C ASP A 340 7.53 20.33 -17.27
N GLY A 341 7.65 19.75 -16.07
CA GLY A 341 7.11 20.26 -14.83
C GLY A 341 5.66 19.90 -14.53
N ARG A 342 4.98 19.09 -15.35
CA ARG A 342 3.60 18.63 -15.08
C ARG A 342 3.58 17.54 -13.99
N VAL A 343 3.91 17.97 -12.78
CA VAL A 343 3.97 17.12 -11.59
C VAL A 343 2.94 17.62 -10.59
N PHE A 344 2.09 16.72 -10.14
CA PHE A 344 1.01 17.00 -9.21
C PHE A 344 1.10 16.07 -8.01
N THR A 345 0.48 16.48 -6.91
CA THR A 345 0.25 15.67 -5.70
C THR A 345 -1.24 15.64 -5.44
N LEU A 346 -1.72 14.84 -4.47
CA LEU A 346 -3.14 14.91 -4.08
C LEU A 346 -3.58 16.34 -3.70
N ALA A 347 -2.70 17.12 -3.07
CA ALA A 347 -3.00 18.49 -2.66
C ALA A 347 -3.13 19.47 -3.83
N THR A 348 -2.45 19.20 -4.95
CA THR A 348 -2.44 20.07 -6.13
C THR A 348 -3.14 19.43 -7.34
N LEU A 349 -3.79 18.28 -7.13
CA LEU A 349 -4.41 17.50 -8.20
C LEU A 349 -5.48 18.30 -8.97
N PRO A 350 -6.32 19.13 -8.34
CA PRO A 350 -7.27 19.98 -9.06
C PRO A 350 -6.62 20.91 -10.09
N ASP A 351 -5.41 21.43 -9.80
CA ASP A 351 -4.69 22.35 -10.69
C ASP A 351 -4.28 21.69 -12.02
N MET A 352 -4.32 20.35 -12.10
CA MET A 352 -4.09 19.61 -13.33
C MET A 352 -5.12 19.97 -14.41
N LEU A 353 -6.33 20.39 -14.03
CA LEU A 353 -7.36 20.78 -14.98
C LEU A 353 -7.01 22.07 -15.74
N ASP A 354 -6.08 22.88 -15.23
CA ASP A 354 -5.67 24.16 -15.84
C ASP A 354 -4.52 24.01 -16.84
N VAL A 355 -3.84 22.84 -16.86
CA VAL A 355 -2.72 22.61 -17.78
C VAL A 355 -3.18 21.91 -19.06
N SER A 356 -2.62 22.34 -20.20
CA SER A 356 -2.87 21.66 -21.47
C SER A 356 -2.53 20.16 -21.38
N PRO A 357 -3.45 19.26 -21.80
CA PRO A 357 -4.61 19.52 -22.67
C PRO A 357 -5.98 19.71 -21.95
N PHE A 358 -6.05 19.56 -20.63
CA PHE A 358 -7.31 19.36 -19.91
C PHE A 358 -8.37 20.46 -20.08
N PRO A 359 -8.04 21.77 -20.16
CA PRO A 359 -9.06 22.80 -20.38
C PRO A 359 -9.94 22.56 -21.62
N THR A 360 -9.41 21.88 -22.63
CA THR A 360 -10.13 21.56 -23.88
C THR A 360 -10.91 20.26 -23.85
N LEU A 361 -10.72 19.44 -22.80
CA LEU A 361 -11.31 18.10 -22.66
C LEU A 361 -12.42 18.03 -21.63
N ILE A 362 -12.55 19.03 -20.75
CA ILE A 362 -13.60 19.09 -19.74
C ILE A 362 -14.97 19.00 -20.42
N GLY A 363 -15.81 18.07 -19.95
CA GLY A 363 -17.16 17.83 -20.43
C GLY A 363 -17.26 17.21 -21.82
N THR A 364 -16.15 16.75 -22.41
CA THR A 364 -16.14 16.09 -23.73
C THR A 364 -16.32 14.58 -23.66
N GLY A 365 -16.18 14.00 -22.46
CA GLY A 365 -16.48 12.60 -22.18
C GLY A 365 -17.98 12.35 -22.13
N GLU A 366 -18.38 11.13 -22.48
CA GLU A 366 -19.75 10.67 -22.25
C GLU A 366 -20.00 10.68 -20.74
N ARG A 367 -21.01 11.44 -20.28
CA ARG A 367 -21.46 11.30 -18.89
C ARG A 367 -22.03 9.89 -18.75
N GLY A 368 -21.39 9.05 -17.94
CA GLY A 368 -21.91 7.74 -17.62
C GLY A 368 -23.37 7.83 -17.15
N GLN A 369 -24.22 6.96 -17.70
CA GLN A 369 -25.53 6.65 -17.14
C GLN A 369 -25.41 5.92 -15.81
#